data_AF-A0A318DRR1-F1
#
_entry.id   AF-A0A318DRR1-F1
#
_cell.length_a   1.000
_cell.length_b   1.000
_cell.length_c   1.000
_cell.angle_alpha   90.00
_cell.angle_beta   90.00
_cell.angle_gamma   90.00
#
_symmetry.space_group_name_H-M   'P 1'
#
loop_
_entity.id
_entity.type
_entity.pdbx_description
1 polymer ?
#
loop_
_entity_poly.entity_id
_entity_poly.type
_entity_poly.pdbx_seq_one_letter_code
_entity_poly.pdbx_strand_id
1 'polypeptide(L)'
;MEIEVENGGSDYVGDLVQQRVEHPELAPKDHFFPWHKPRKHWIRRNQWQAEAADLIAALNLSDKRRPLSYLSLPGPDMLDVRAMQQVCAESGANLRFVGFMEGGLDAQTELNLSLDEVMRMQGVDQESTVILDPLQSLADPKSVGYARTMGAASFDIVNIDLCNSIGAAPPLDQQLGCYDAIRQLLDFQRRRRPADEPWILFLTTRANHGRINAEARVRFFDCLLRNARDHAEVDQVIRDELHLDQSALSAMQAGPVQDDSAFENAFAAAVSKWLLQMLDSSPPAGTLRLLASSCAYSVRVPGSRDMLSLGFFCQTVHAPARDLAGLAASVEQPVQFPSEPEAAIEIIRLIPRLAHVDGILSNPDTYDTVTLEASDLMRSARFDADAYIDWALSQKENPKASLDVA
;
A
#
# COMPACT_ATOMS: atom_id res chain seq x y z
N MET A 1 -33.15 47.26 66.65
CA MET A 1 -32.54 45.91 66.63
C MET A 1 -32.48 45.54 65.17
N GLU A 2 -31.32 45.82 64.59
CA GLU A 2 -31.05 45.82 63.16
C GLU A 2 -31.05 44.38 62.62
N ILE A 3 -31.61 44.23 61.42
CA ILE A 3 -31.50 43.03 60.59
C ILE A 3 -30.46 43.40 59.54
N GLU A 4 -29.25 42.86 59.68
CA GLU A 4 -28.20 43.01 58.68
C GLU A 4 -28.48 42.08 57.49
N VAL A 5 -28.47 42.70 56.32
CA VAL A 5 -28.48 42.07 55.00
C VAL A 5 -27.02 41.87 54.60
N GLU A 6 -26.53 40.62 54.63
CA GLU A 6 -25.23 40.29 54.04
C GLU A 6 -25.35 40.24 52.51
N ASN A 7 -24.66 41.17 51.86
CA ASN A 7 -24.49 41.24 50.42
C ASN A 7 -23.68 40.03 49.91
N GLY A 8 -24.31 39.23 49.05
CA GLY A 8 -23.62 38.25 48.23
C GLY A 8 -22.73 38.93 47.17
N GLY A 9 -21.42 38.71 47.28
CA GLY A 9 -20.47 38.88 46.20
C GLY A 9 -19.84 37.51 45.93
N SER A 10 -20.34 36.81 44.91
CA SER A 10 -19.83 35.50 44.54
C SER A 10 -18.61 35.65 43.63
N ASP A 11 -17.45 35.29 44.16
CA ASP A 11 -16.19 35.22 43.44
C ASP A 11 -16.10 33.89 42.66
N TYR A 12 -17.00 33.70 41.69
CA TYR A 12 -17.05 32.49 40.84
C TYR A 12 -15.99 32.46 39.74
N VAL A 13 -15.17 33.50 39.59
CA VAL A 13 -14.21 33.63 38.48
C VAL A 13 -12.83 33.07 38.84
N GLY A 14 -12.49 33.00 40.14
CA GLY A 14 -11.20 32.48 40.61
C GLY A 14 -11.01 30.97 40.42
N ASP A 15 -12.09 30.19 40.47
CA ASP A 15 -12.04 28.71 40.44
C ASP A 15 -12.01 28.10 39.02
N LEU A 16 -12.02 28.93 37.97
CA LEU A 16 -11.97 28.48 36.57
C LEU A 16 -10.56 28.54 35.95
N VAL A 17 -9.53 28.83 36.73
CA VAL A 17 -8.15 28.70 36.26
C VAL A 17 -7.80 27.21 36.23
N GLN A 18 -8.08 26.55 35.11
CA GLN A 18 -7.52 25.24 34.82
C GLN A 18 -6.00 25.34 35.05
N GLN A 19 -5.51 24.67 36.08
CA GLN A 19 -4.08 24.47 36.27
C GLN A 19 -3.52 23.97 34.95
N ARG A 20 -2.54 24.70 34.43
CA ARG A 20 -1.83 24.33 33.21
C ARG A 20 -1.27 22.94 33.44
N VAL A 21 -1.89 21.92 32.86
CA VAL A 21 -1.41 20.55 32.95
C VAL A 21 -0.05 20.57 32.26
N GLU A 22 1.02 20.43 33.04
CA GLU A 22 2.35 20.18 32.49
C GLU A 22 2.28 18.81 31.82
N HIS A 23 2.18 18.82 30.49
CA HIS A 23 2.34 17.60 29.72
C HIS A 23 3.80 17.18 29.85
N PRO A 24 4.11 16.02 30.44
CA PRO A 24 5.49 15.56 30.49
C PRO A 24 6.03 15.47 29.07
N GLU A 25 7.25 15.98 28.84
CA GLU A 25 7.97 15.72 27.60
C GLU A 25 8.11 14.20 27.47
N LEU A 26 7.46 13.63 26.45
CA LEU A 26 7.56 12.20 26.17
C LEU A 26 9.01 11.91 25.77
N ALA A 27 9.65 10.98 26.48
CA ALA A 27 10.98 10.52 26.10
C ALA A 27 10.93 9.95 24.67
N PRO A 28 11.94 10.24 23.83
CA PRO A 28 12.04 9.63 22.50
C PRO A 28 12.05 8.10 22.58
N LYS A 29 11.41 7.46 21.60
CA LYS A 29 11.42 5.99 21.45
C LYS A 29 12.79 5.54 20.95
N ASP A 30 13.34 4.50 21.57
CA ASP A 30 14.64 3.91 21.26
C ASP A 30 14.56 2.44 20.80
N HIS A 31 13.35 1.89 20.71
CA HIS A 31 13.12 0.51 20.27
C HIS A 31 12.69 0.44 18.79
N PHE A 32 13.53 -0.16 17.96
CA PHE A 32 13.34 -0.20 16.51
C PHE A 32 12.93 -1.59 16.00
N PHE A 33 12.05 -1.61 14.99
CA PHE A 33 11.46 -2.82 14.43
C PHE A 33 11.94 -3.11 13.00
N PRO A 34 11.74 -4.33 12.47
CA PRO A 34 12.17 -4.68 11.11
C PRO A 34 11.65 -3.76 9.99
N TRP A 35 10.47 -3.16 10.16
CA TRP A 35 9.89 -2.20 9.20
C TRP A 35 10.48 -0.78 9.26
N HIS A 36 11.36 -0.52 10.24
CA HIS A 36 12.15 0.71 10.34
C HIS A 36 13.49 0.63 9.60
N LYS A 37 13.89 -0.54 9.08
CA LYS A 37 15.17 -0.70 8.38
C LYS A 37 15.30 0.24 7.16
N PRO A 38 16.51 0.73 6.82
CA PRO A 38 16.73 1.63 5.68
C PRO A 38 16.12 1.15 4.37
N ARG A 39 16.10 -0.16 4.09
CA ARG A 39 15.43 -0.73 2.90
C ARG A 39 13.95 -0.36 2.76
N LYS A 40 13.21 -0.29 3.86
CA LYS A 40 11.80 0.13 3.84
C LYS A 40 11.68 1.63 3.55
N HIS A 41 12.60 2.44 4.07
CA HIS A 41 12.62 3.86 3.75
C HIS A 41 13.02 4.12 2.28
N TRP A 42 13.97 3.36 1.73
CA TRP A 42 14.30 3.42 0.30
C TRP A 42 13.06 3.20 -0.57
N ILE A 43 12.20 2.23 -0.23
CA ILE A 43 10.93 1.98 -0.94
C ILE A 43 9.96 3.15 -0.77
N ARG A 44 9.78 3.66 0.46
CA ARG A 44 8.94 4.85 0.71
C ARG A 44 9.35 6.01 -0.20
N ARG A 45 10.65 6.28 -0.33
CA ARG A 45 11.18 7.38 -1.13
C ARG A 45 11.12 7.13 -2.64
N ASN A 46 11.69 6.02 -3.08
CA ASN A 46 11.96 5.76 -4.50
C ASN A 46 10.81 5.08 -5.25
N GLN A 47 9.82 4.57 -4.52
CA GLN A 47 8.59 4.03 -5.10
C GLN A 47 7.39 4.88 -4.65
N TRP A 48 7.05 4.89 -3.37
CA TRP A 48 5.76 5.47 -2.95
C TRP A 48 5.69 6.98 -3.15
N GLN A 49 6.69 7.73 -2.66
CA GLN A 49 6.74 9.18 -2.82
C GLN A 49 6.99 9.59 -4.27
N ALA A 50 7.92 8.95 -4.97
CA ALA A 50 8.22 9.27 -6.37
C ALA A 50 6.97 9.16 -7.26
N GLU A 51 6.28 8.02 -7.19
CA GLU A 51 5.08 7.76 -7.99
C GLU A 51 3.88 8.61 -7.52
N ALA A 52 3.81 8.95 -6.22
CA ALA A 52 2.81 9.88 -5.72
C ALA A 52 3.01 11.30 -6.25
N ALA A 53 4.25 11.79 -6.31
CA ALA A 53 4.57 13.10 -6.87
C ALA A 53 4.15 13.18 -8.35
N ASP A 54 4.47 12.16 -9.13
CA ASP A 54 4.08 12.07 -10.54
C ASP A 54 2.55 12.04 -10.70
N LEU A 55 1.84 11.30 -9.84
CA LEU A 55 0.38 11.26 -9.86
C LEU A 55 -0.26 12.59 -9.46
N ILE A 56 0.27 13.26 -8.42
CA ILE A 56 -0.21 14.58 -7.97
C ILE A 56 -0.12 15.58 -9.13
N ALA A 57 1.01 15.60 -9.84
CA ALA A 57 1.22 16.44 -11.01
C ALA A 57 0.27 16.08 -12.15
N ALA A 58 0.15 14.79 -12.48
CA ALA A 58 -0.70 14.31 -13.58
C ALA A 58 -2.19 14.62 -13.37
N LEU A 59 -2.68 14.50 -12.12
CA LEU A 59 -4.07 14.80 -11.78
C LEU A 59 -4.32 16.29 -11.54
N ASN A 60 -3.25 17.09 -11.49
CA ASN A 60 -3.26 18.51 -11.18
C ASN A 60 -3.98 18.85 -9.85
N LEU A 61 -3.64 18.11 -8.79
CA LEU A 61 -4.37 18.19 -7.51
C LEU A 61 -4.24 19.55 -6.83
N SER A 62 -3.05 20.16 -6.91
CA SER A 62 -2.76 21.45 -6.28
C SER A 62 -3.62 22.58 -6.88
N ASP A 63 -3.73 22.65 -8.21
CA ASP A 63 -4.58 23.64 -8.88
C ASP A 63 -6.07 23.37 -8.65
N LYS A 64 -6.47 22.09 -8.67
CA LYS A 64 -7.85 21.66 -8.38
C LYS A 64 -8.24 21.87 -6.90
N ARG A 65 -7.29 22.17 -6.02
CA ARG A 65 -7.47 22.24 -4.55
C ARG A 65 -8.14 20.99 -3.99
N ARG A 66 -7.86 19.84 -4.59
CA ARG A 66 -8.36 18.53 -4.17
C ARG A 66 -7.25 17.83 -3.39
N PRO A 67 -7.52 17.29 -2.18
CA PRO A 67 -6.51 16.50 -1.49
C PRO A 67 -6.20 15.22 -2.28
N LEU A 68 -4.96 14.74 -2.15
CA LEU A 68 -4.60 13.38 -2.50
C LEU A 68 -5.35 12.43 -1.55
N SER A 69 -6.19 11.57 -2.11
CA SER A 69 -6.97 10.57 -1.38
C SER A 69 -6.16 9.26 -1.26
N TYR A 70 -5.77 8.89 -0.04
CA TYR A 70 -4.83 7.81 0.24
C TYR A 70 -5.46 6.72 1.14
N LEU A 71 -5.42 5.46 0.72
CA LEU A 71 -5.75 4.32 1.57
C LEU A 71 -4.48 3.59 1.96
N SER A 72 -4.28 3.29 3.25
CA SER A 72 -3.06 2.59 3.69
C SER A 72 -3.23 1.63 4.88
N LEU A 73 -2.16 0.92 5.22
CA LEU A 73 -2.03 0.07 6.42
C LEU A 73 -0.96 0.66 7.35
N PRO A 74 -1.23 1.78 8.05
CA PRO A 74 -0.17 2.67 8.53
C PRO A 74 0.63 2.18 9.73
N GLY A 75 0.13 1.18 10.45
CA GLY A 75 0.69 0.78 11.74
C GLY A 75 0.65 1.90 12.79
N PRO A 76 1.24 1.67 13.98
CA PRO A 76 1.12 2.60 15.11
C PRO A 76 1.94 3.88 14.92
N ASP A 77 3.05 3.81 14.19
CA ASP A 77 3.95 4.95 13.94
C ASP A 77 3.48 5.85 12.78
N MET A 78 2.57 5.36 11.94
CA MET A 78 2.04 6.04 10.75
C MET A 78 3.12 6.54 9.76
N LEU A 79 4.23 5.79 9.62
CA LEU A 79 5.39 6.20 8.83
C LEU A 79 5.09 6.35 7.33
N ASP A 80 4.17 5.54 6.80
CA ASP A 80 3.71 5.63 5.41
C ASP A 80 2.89 6.92 5.17
N VAL A 81 1.98 7.28 6.09
CA VAL A 81 1.19 8.50 6.03
C VAL A 81 2.07 9.73 6.20
N ARG A 82 3.05 9.70 7.11
CA ARG A 82 4.04 10.78 7.28
C ARG A 82 4.89 10.96 6.02
N ALA A 83 5.34 9.86 5.41
CA ALA A 83 6.03 9.91 4.13
C ALA A 83 5.14 10.48 3.01
N MET A 84 3.86 10.12 2.99
CA MET A 84 2.91 10.63 2.00
C MET A 84 2.55 12.10 2.22
N GLN A 85 2.50 12.55 3.48
CA GLN A 85 2.29 13.95 3.84
C GLN A 85 3.47 14.81 3.36
N GLN A 86 4.70 14.32 3.51
CA GLN A 86 5.89 15.01 3.04
C GLN A 86 5.82 15.31 1.53
N VAL A 87 5.51 14.32 0.69
CA VAL A 87 5.42 14.53 -0.76
C VAL A 87 4.25 15.43 -1.14
N CYS A 88 3.11 15.34 -0.45
CA CYS A 88 2.00 16.26 -0.63
C CYS A 88 2.42 17.71 -0.32
N ALA A 89 3.11 17.93 0.79
CA ALA A 89 3.60 19.25 1.18
C ALA A 89 4.62 19.81 0.18
N GLU A 90 5.57 18.99 -0.28
CA GLU A 90 6.54 19.35 -1.34
C GLU A 90 5.85 19.71 -2.66
N SER A 91 4.71 19.09 -2.97
CA SER A 91 3.92 19.32 -4.19
C SER A 91 2.85 20.40 -4.05
N GLY A 92 2.71 21.02 -2.87
CA GLY A 92 1.66 21.99 -2.58
C GLY A 92 0.23 21.40 -2.58
N ALA A 93 0.10 20.09 -2.38
CA ALA A 93 -1.17 19.37 -2.28
C ALA A 93 -1.52 19.06 -0.82
N ASN A 94 -2.81 18.91 -0.53
CA ASN A 94 -3.27 18.40 0.76
C ASN A 94 -3.32 16.86 0.74
N LEU A 95 -3.26 16.22 1.91
CA LEU A 95 -3.41 14.77 2.09
C LEU A 95 -4.71 14.47 2.82
N ARG A 96 -5.50 13.54 2.29
CA ARG A 96 -6.62 12.91 2.99
C ARG A 96 -6.40 11.41 3.03
N PHE A 97 -6.44 10.79 4.21
CA PHE A 97 -6.17 9.35 4.31
C PHE A 97 -7.24 8.54 5.05
N VAL A 98 -7.37 7.27 4.66
CA VAL A 98 -8.11 6.23 5.38
C VAL A 98 -7.15 5.08 5.67
N GLY A 99 -6.80 4.89 6.94
CA GLY A 99 -5.93 3.80 7.38
C GLY A 99 -6.72 2.61 7.94
N PHE A 100 -6.23 1.39 7.74
CA PHE A 100 -6.68 0.20 8.48
C PHE A 100 -5.56 -0.28 9.41
N MET A 101 -5.92 -0.59 10.65
CA MET A 101 -4.99 -1.14 11.62
C MET A 101 -5.66 -2.21 12.49
N GLU A 102 -5.00 -3.35 12.59
CA GLU A 102 -5.26 -4.34 13.63
C GLU A 102 -4.20 -4.20 14.74
N GLY A 103 -4.61 -4.24 16.01
CA GLY A 103 -3.67 -4.13 17.11
C GLY A 103 -4.30 -4.19 18.50
N GLY A 104 -3.50 -4.61 19.47
CA GLY A 104 -3.85 -4.60 20.90
C GLY A 104 -3.84 -3.18 21.50
N LEU A 105 -4.17 -3.08 22.78
CA LEU A 105 -4.36 -1.80 23.48
C LEU A 105 -3.13 -0.88 23.41
N ASP A 106 -1.93 -1.42 23.52
CA ASP A 106 -0.68 -0.65 23.47
C ASP A 106 -0.48 -0.03 22.07
N ALA A 107 -0.70 -0.81 21.01
CA ALA A 107 -0.63 -0.33 19.64
C ALA A 107 -1.69 0.74 19.34
N GLN A 108 -2.89 0.62 19.93
CA GLN A 108 -3.95 1.62 19.81
C GLN A 108 -3.59 2.93 20.54
N THR A 109 -2.94 2.83 21.70
CA THR A 109 -2.49 4.01 22.45
C THR A 109 -1.43 4.78 21.65
N GLU A 110 -0.44 4.07 21.12
CA GLU A 110 0.59 4.67 20.28
C GLU A 110 -0.01 5.26 18.99
N LEU A 111 -0.96 4.56 18.36
CA LEU A 111 -1.69 5.07 17.20
C LEU A 111 -2.44 6.36 17.51
N ASN A 112 -3.13 6.47 18.64
CA ASN A 112 -3.89 7.68 18.98
C ASN A 112 -2.97 8.89 19.09
N LEU A 113 -1.79 8.72 19.68
CA LEU A 113 -0.77 9.77 19.76
C LEU A 113 -0.24 10.13 18.36
N SER A 114 0.14 9.13 17.57
CA SER A 114 0.62 9.34 16.20
C SER A 114 -0.43 9.99 15.29
N LEU A 115 -1.69 9.60 15.41
CA LEU A 115 -2.80 10.17 14.64
C LEU A 115 -3.00 11.63 15.02
N ASP A 116 -3.04 11.97 16.31
CA ASP A 116 -3.18 13.34 16.78
C ASP A 116 -2.06 14.26 16.26
N GLU A 117 -0.82 13.78 16.21
CA GLU A 117 0.29 14.50 15.60
C GLU A 117 0.17 14.65 14.08
N VAL A 118 -0.15 13.56 13.38
CA VAL A 118 -0.32 13.58 11.92
C VAL A 118 -1.45 14.53 11.52
N MET A 119 -2.56 14.53 12.26
CA MET A 119 -3.69 15.44 12.01
C MET A 119 -3.35 16.92 12.22
N ARG A 120 -2.28 17.23 12.97
CA ARG A 120 -1.77 18.61 13.13
C ARG A 120 -0.74 18.99 12.07
N MET A 121 -0.27 18.06 11.24
CA MET A 121 0.65 18.37 10.15
C MET A 121 -0.04 19.26 9.12
N GLN A 122 0.75 20.15 8.51
CA GLN A 122 0.25 21.05 7.48
C GLN A 122 -0.30 20.25 6.29
N GLY A 123 -1.49 20.65 5.84
CA GLY A 123 -2.12 20.07 4.65
C GLY A 123 -2.81 18.72 4.88
N VAL A 124 -2.89 18.21 6.12
CA VAL A 124 -3.69 17.02 6.43
C VAL A 124 -5.16 17.40 6.59
N ASP A 125 -6.03 16.71 5.84
CA ASP A 125 -7.47 16.92 5.82
C ASP A 125 -8.12 16.36 7.09
N GLN A 126 -9.07 17.11 7.67
CA GLN A 126 -9.79 16.75 8.90
C GLN A 126 -10.67 15.50 8.76
N GLU A 127 -11.04 15.12 7.54
CA GLU A 127 -11.77 13.87 7.27
C GLU A 127 -10.86 12.63 7.31
N SER A 128 -9.55 12.81 7.50
CA SER A 128 -8.62 11.68 7.60
C SER A 128 -8.87 10.86 8.86
N THR A 129 -8.76 9.54 8.76
CA THR A 129 -9.09 8.62 9.86
C THR A 129 -8.29 7.33 9.78
N VAL A 130 -8.12 6.68 10.92
CA VAL A 130 -7.72 5.26 11.00
C VAL A 130 -8.88 4.44 11.56
N ILE A 131 -9.12 3.28 10.95
CA ILE A 131 -10.15 2.31 11.33
C ILE A 131 -9.44 1.17 12.05
N LEU A 132 -9.86 0.91 13.30
CA LEU A 132 -9.31 -0.15 14.15
C LEU A 132 -9.87 -1.53 13.80
N ASP A 133 -9.86 -1.84 12.51
CA ASP A 133 -10.27 -3.12 11.93
C ASP A 133 -9.15 -3.62 11.00
N PRO A 134 -9.04 -4.95 10.79
CA PRO A 134 -8.22 -5.48 9.71
C PRO A 134 -8.79 -5.05 8.35
N LEU A 135 -7.93 -4.94 7.32
CA LEU A 135 -8.34 -4.62 5.94
C LEU A 135 -9.47 -5.53 5.43
N GLN A 136 -9.46 -6.79 5.88
CA GLN A 136 -10.45 -7.82 5.60
C GLN A 136 -11.87 -7.39 5.94
N SER A 137 -12.07 -6.43 6.85
CA SER A 137 -13.40 -5.92 7.15
C SER A 137 -14.08 -5.26 5.94
N LEU A 138 -13.32 -4.81 4.92
CA LEU A 138 -13.86 -4.36 3.61
C LEU A 138 -14.66 -5.43 2.87
N ALA A 139 -14.46 -6.70 3.20
CA ALA A 139 -15.22 -7.78 2.59
C ALA A 139 -16.62 -7.94 3.20
N ASP A 140 -16.88 -7.40 4.40
CA ASP A 140 -18.17 -7.46 5.07
C ASP A 140 -18.96 -6.14 4.89
N PRO A 141 -20.05 -6.12 4.11
CA PRO A 141 -20.87 -4.92 3.91
C PRO A 141 -21.46 -4.32 5.19
N LYS A 142 -21.45 -5.05 6.31
CA LYS A 142 -21.96 -4.59 7.61
C LYS A 142 -20.86 -3.99 8.51
N SER A 143 -19.59 -4.11 8.12
CA SER A 143 -18.48 -3.62 8.95
C SER A 143 -18.36 -2.09 8.91
N VAL A 144 -17.72 -1.54 9.94
CA VAL A 144 -17.40 -0.10 9.99
C VAL A 144 -16.38 0.24 8.90
N GLY A 145 -15.39 -0.63 8.69
CA GLY A 145 -14.42 -0.52 7.60
C GLY A 145 -15.09 -0.36 6.24
N TYR A 146 -16.02 -1.25 5.90
CA TYR A 146 -16.78 -1.16 4.65
C TYR A 146 -17.55 0.16 4.56
N ALA A 147 -18.36 0.50 5.57
CA ALA A 147 -19.19 1.69 5.54
C ALA A 147 -18.36 2.98 5.37
N ARG A 148 -17.23 3.10 6.08
CA ARG A 148 -16.35 4.29 5.99
C ARG A 148 -15.61 4.36 4.65
N THR A 149 -15.02 3.26 4.20
CA THR A 149 -14.30 3.24 2.91
C THR A 149 -15.24 3.43 1.74
N MET A 150 -16.40 2.76 1.72
CA MET A 150 -17.40 2.94 0.67
C MET A 150 -18.16 4.27 0.79
N GLY A 151 -18.08 4.96 1.93
CA GLY A 151 -18.60 6.32 2.11
C GLY A 151 -17.64 7.40 1.59
N ALA A 152 -16.35 7.09 1.48
CA ALA A 152 -15.34 8.02 1.00
C ALA A 152 -15.40 8.25 -0.52
N ALA A 153 -14.65 9.27 -0.98
CA ALA A 153 -14.29 9.42 -2.39
C ALA A 153 -13.40 8.26 -2.84
N SER A 154 -13.27 8.05 -4.16
CA SER A 154 -12.28 7.11 -4.69
C SER A 154 -10.86 7.52 -4.27
N PHE A 155 -9.96 6.54 -4.22
CA PHE A 155 -8.58 6.76 -3.78
C PHE A 155 -7.69 7.04 -4.99
N ASP A 156 -6.80 8.02 -4.86
CA ASP A 156 -5.73 8.25 -5.83
C ASP A 156 -4.62 7.21 -5.64
N ILE A 157 -4.33 6.86 -4.40
CA ILE A 157 -3.33 5.86 -4.05
C ILE A 157 -3.92 4.90 -3.03
N VAL A 158 -3.72 3.60 -3.29
CA VAL A 158 -4.02 2.51 -2.37
C VAL A 158 -2.70 1.81 -2.06
N ASN A 159 -2.27 1.79 -0.80
CA ASN A 159 -1.07 1.11 -0.35
C ASN A 159 -1.40 -0.06 0.58
N ILE A 160 -1.27 -1.28 0.05
CA ILE A 160 -1.46 -2.52 0.79
C ILE A 160 -0.08 -3.11 1.11
N ASP A 161 0.52 -2.68 2.24
CA ASP A 161 1.80 -3.21 2.72
C ASP A 161 1.57 -4.45 3.62
N LEU A 162 1.46 -5.63 3.01
CA LEU A 162 1.25 -6.87 3.77
C LEU A 162 2.57 -7.36 4.39
N CYS A 163 2.54 -7.62 5.70
CA CYS A 163 3.65 -8.30 6.38
C CYS A 163 3.83 -9.76 5.94
N ASN A 164 2.75 -10.39 5.44
CA ASN A 164 2.72 -11.79 5.00
C ASN A 164 2.37 -11.90 3.50
N SER A 165 2.32 -13.12 2.99
CA SER A 165 1.92 -13.36 1.61
C SER A 165 0.43 -13.06 1.42
N ILE A 166 0.08 -12.42 0.30
CA ILE A 166 -1.29 -12.33 -0.20
C ILE A 166 -1.86 -13.73 -0.43
N GLY A 167 -0.99 -14.69 -0.72
CA GLY A 167 -1.31 -16.11 -0.86
C GLY A 167 -1.45 -16.88 0.45
N ALA A 168 -1.36 -16.25 1.62
CA ALA A 168 -1.26 -16.99 2.89
C ALA A 168 -2.55 -17.71 3.31
N ALA A 169 -3.71 -17.15 2.99
CA ALA A 169 -5.01 -17.71 3.35
C ALA A 169 -5.52 -18.71 2.30
N PRO A 170 -6.30 -19.73 2.68
CA PRO A 170 -7.04 -20.53 1.72
C PRO A 170 -8.04 -19.65 0.93
N PRO A 171 -8.15 -19.84 -0.39
CA PRO A 171 -9.13 -19.13 -1.20
C PRO A 171 -10.55 -19.69 -0.95
N LEU A 172 -11.57 -18.84 -1.11
CA LEU A 172 -12.98 -19.21 -0.92
C LEU A 172 -13.30 -19.84 0.46
N ASP A 173 -12.50 -19.51 1.47
CA ASP A 173 -12.81 -19.89 2.85
C ASP A 173 -14.15 -19.27 3.27
N GLN A 174 -14.84 -19.91 4.22
CA GLN A 174 -16.14 -19.45 4.69
C GLN A 174 -16.05 -18.10 5.45
N GLN A 175 -14.84 -17.70 5.84
CA GLN A 175 -14.56 -16.39 6.41
C GLN A 175 -14.07 -15.41 5.33
N LEU A 176 -14.64 -14.21 5.34
CA LEU A 176 -14.31 -13.14 4.41
C LEU A 176 -12.81 -12.78 4.51
N GLY A 177 -12.09 -12.92 3.40
CA GLY A 177 -10.62 -12.89 3.39
C GLY A 177 -10.01 -11.66 2.72
N CYS A 178 -8.67 -11.63 2.66
CA CYS A 178 -7.94 -10.57 1.97
C CYS A 178 -8.28 -10.49 0.48
N TYR A 179 -8.58 -11.64 -0.16
CA TYR A 179 -9.01 -11.68 -1.56
C TYR A 179 -10.32 -10.94 -1.78
N ASP A 180 -11.29 -11.13 -0.88
CA ASP A 180 -12.58 -10.45 -0.95
C ASP A 180 -12.45 -8.96 -0.70
N ALA A 181 -11.61 -8.56 0.27
CA ALA A 181 -11.34 -7.14 0.54
C ALA A 181 -10.72 -6.44 -0.66
N ILE A 182 -9.71 -7.05 -1.31
CA ILE A 182 -9.10 -6.52 -2.53
C ILE A 182 -10.13 -6.46 -3.65
N ARG A 183 -10.92 -7.52 -3.86
CA ARG A 183 -11.98 -7.54 -4.88
C ARG A 183 -12.98 -6.40 -4.67
N GLN A 184 -13.43 -6.17 -3.44
CA GLN A 184 -14.35 -5.09 -3.10
C GLN A 184 -13.72 -3.71 -3.33
N LEU A 185 -12.45 -3.55 -2.97
CA LEU A 185 -11.72 -2.30 -3.18
C LEU A 185 -11.53 -1.99 -4.68
N LEU A 186 -11.18 -2.98 -5.49
CA LEU A 186 -11.04 -2.81 -6.94
C LEU A 186 -12.39 -2.51 -7.59
N ASP A 187 -13.47 -3.19 -7.19
CA ASP A 187 -14.81 -2.90 -7.68
C ASP A 187 -15.29 -1.50 -7.29
N PHE A 188 -14.99 -1.05 -6.06
CA PHE A 188 -15.23 0.31 -5.61
C PHE A 188 -14.49 1.33 -6.48
N GLN A 189 -13.18 1.14 -6.69
CA GLN A 189 -12.37 2.03 -7.53
C GLN A 189 -12.93 2.09 -8.95
N ARG A 190 -13.21 0.96 -9.61
CA ARG A 190 -13.77 0.97 -10.98
C ARG A 190 -15.09 1.71 -11.10
N ARG A 191 -15.98 1.58 -10.11
CA ARG A 191 -17.32 2.20 -10.17
C ARG A 191 -17.30 3.69 -9.85
N ARG A 192 -16.36 4.14 -9.04
CA ARG A 192 -16.33 5.53 -8.52
C ARG A 192 -15.25 6.40 -9.15
N ARG A 193 -14.25 5.81 -9.79
CA ARG A 193 -13.15 6.55 -10.39
C ARG A 193 -13.56 7.14 -11.75
N PRO A 194 -13.34 8.44 -11.98
CA PRO A 194 -13.48 9.04 -13.31
C PRO A 194 -12.58 8.34 -14.34
N ALA A 195 -13.03 8.29 -15.61
CA ALA A 195 -12.31 7.62 -16.69
C ALA A 195 -10.91 8.21 -16.97
N ASP A 196 -10.79 9.51 -16.75
CA ASP A 196 -9.62 10.34 -17.01
C ASP A 196 -8.71 10.51 -15.79
N GLU A 197 -9.09 9.96 -14.63
CA GLU A 197 -8.27 10.03 -13.42
C GLU A 197 -7.64 8.66 -13.09
N PRO A 198 -6.40 8.39 -13.54
CA PRO A 198 -5.69 7.19 -13.14
C PRO A 198 -5.44 7.16 -11.63
N TRP A 199 -5.11 5.99 -11.10
CA TRP A 199 -4.78 5.80 -9.69
C TRP A 199 -3.69 4.74 -9.53
N ILE A 200 -3.10 4.66 -8.34
CA ILE A 200 -1.97 3.76 -8.07
C ILE A 200 -2.33 2.75 -6.99
N LEU A 201 -2.02 1.47 -7.25
CA LEU A 201 -2.04 0.40 -6.26
C LEU A 201 -0.60 0.00 -5.92
N PHE A 202 -0.18 0.20 -4.69
CA PHE A 202 1.00 -0.48 -4.14
C PHE A 202 0.57 -1.74 -3.42
N LEU A 203 1.24 -2.85 -3.73
CA LEU A 203 1.10 -4.13 -3.05
C LEU A 203 2.48 -4.60 -2.60
N THR A 204 2.73 -4.58 -1.29
CA THR A 204 3.87 -5.28 -0.72
C THR A 204 3.42 -6.65 -0.23
N THR A 205 4.13 -7.72 -0.61
CA THR A 205 3.74 -9.07 -0.23
C THR A 205 4.89 -10.07 -0.27
N ARG A 206 4.81 -11.08 0.62
CA ARG A 206 5.78 -12.18 0.64
C ARG A 206 5.55 -13.14 -0.54
N ALA A 207 6.63 -13.49 -1.23
CA ALA A 207 6.61 -14.37 -2.41
C ALA A 207 7.24 -15.74 -2.17
N ASN A 208 7.75 -16.04 -0.97
CA ASN A 208 8.34 -17.34 -0.72
C ASN A 208 7.28 -18.45 -0.69
N HIS A 209 7.54 -19.52 -1.43
CA HIS A 209 6.59 -20.62 -1.66
C HIS A 209 6.03 -21.25 -0.37
N GLY A 210 6.85 -21.33 0.69
CA GLY A 210 6.43 -21.86 2.00
C GLY A 210 5.44 -20.98 2.79
N ARG A 211 5.13 -19.76 2.33
CA ARG A 211 4.14 -18.86 2.95
C ARG A 211 2.85 -18.75 2.15
N ILE A 212 2.74 -19.48 1.05
CA ILE A 212 1.60 -19.46 0.15
C ILE A 212 0.81 -20.75 0.36
N ASN A 213 -0.48 -20.60 0.64
CA ASN A 213 -1.42 -21.72 0.70
C ASN A 213 -1.44 -22.46 -0.64
N ALA A 214 -1.42 -23.80 -0.59
CA ALA A 214 -1.33 -24.63 -1.79
C ALA A 214 -2.49 -24.38 -2.79
N GLU A 215 -3.71 -24.16 -2.29
CA GLU A 215 -4.85 -23.88 -3.16
C GLU A 215 -4.78 -22.46 -3.76
N ALA A 216 -4.35 -21.46 -2.96
CA ALA A 216 -4.12 -20.11 -3.47
C ALA A 216 -3.04 -20.12 -4.57
N ARG A 217 -1.93 -20.84 -4.37
CA ARG A 217 -0.87 -21.05 -5.36
C ARG A 217 -1.43 -21.61 -6.66
N VAL A 218 -2.27 -22.65 -6.58
CA VAL A 218 -2.94 -23.23 -7.76
C VAL A 218 -3.72 -22.17 -8.51
N ARG A 219 -4.60 -21.42 -7.82
CA ARG A 219 -5.47 -20.42 -8.46
C ARG A 219 -4.69 -19.25 -9.09
N PHE A 220 -3.64 -18.77 -8.43
CA PHE A 220 -2.79 -17.72 -9.00
C PHE A 220 -2.09 -18.20 -10.28
N PHE A 221 -1.45 -19.36 -10.23
CA PHE A 221 -0.74 -19.90 -11.40
C PHE A 221 -1.69 -20.29 -12.53
N ASP A 222 -2.94 -20.69 -12.22
CA ASP A 222 -3.96 -20.91 -13.23
C ASP A 222 -4.29 -19.65 -14.03
N CYS A 223 -4.23 -18.46 -13.42
CA CYS A 223 -4.44 -17.20 -14.13
C CYS A 223 -3.36 -17.00 -15.21
N LEU A 224 -2.10 -17.28 -14.88
CA LEU A 224 -0.97 -17.15 -15.80
C LEU A 224 -0.95 -18.25 -16.87
N LEU A 225 -1.20 -19.50 -16.47
CA LEU A 225 -1.27 -20.66 -17.37
C LEU A 225 -2.40 -20.54 -18.40
N ARG A 226 -3.59 -20.07 -17.99
CA ARG A 226 -4.69 -19.81 -18.94
C ARG A 226 -4.28 -18.77 -19.97
N ASN A 227 -3.65 -17.69 -19.53
CA ASN A 227 -3.22 -16.62 -20.43
C ASN A 227 -2.18 -17.12 -21.46
N ALA A 228 -1.23 -17.95 -21.04
CA ALA A 228 -0.27 -18.60 -21.94
C ALA A 228 -0.95 -19.57 -22.93
N ARG A 229 -2.00 -20.29 -22.52
CA ARG A 229 -2.73 -21.20 -23.42
C ARG A 229 -3.55 -20.45 -24.46
N ASP A 230 -4.20 -19.38 -24.03
CA ASP A 230 -5.16 -18.64 -24.84
C ASP A 230 -4.47 -17.62 -25.77
N HIS A 231 -3.26 -17.17 -25.43
CA HIS A 231 -2.49 -16.16 -26.16
C HIS A 231 -1.04 -16.60 -26.39
N ALA A 232 -0.70 -16.94 -27.64
CA ALA A 232 0.62 -17.44 -28.02
C ALA A 232 1.73 -16.39 -27.78
N GLU A 233 1.42 -15.11 -27.94
CA GLU A 233 2.30 -13.99 -27.67
C GLU A 233 2.65 -13.85 -26.18
N VAL A 234 1.71 -14.14 -25.27
CA VAL A 234 1.95 -14.16 -23.82
C VAL A 234 2.83 -15.36 -23.47
N ASP A 235 2.52 -16.54 -23.99
CA ASP A 235 3.32 -17.75 -23.80
C ASP A 235 4.77 -17.57 -24.26
N GLN A 236 4.96 -16.88 -25.39
CA GLN A 236 6.27 -16.54 -25.90
C GLN A 236 7.03 -15.60 -24.96
N VAL A 237 6.39 -14.55 -24.44
CA VAL A 237 7.06 -13.61 -23.53
C VAL A 237 7.40 -14.24 -22.18
N ILE A 238 6.58 -15.18 -21.68
CA ILE A 238 6.90 -15.96 -20.47
C ILE A 238 8.18 -16.78 -20.69
N ARG A 239 8.31 -17.44 -21.85
CA ARG A 239 9.54 -18.16 -22.20
C ARG A 239 10.75 -17.25 -22.31
N ASP A 240 10.59 -16.11 -22.98
CA ASP A 240 11.70 -15.22 -23.29
C ASP A 240 12.18 -14.45 -22.05
N GLU A 241 11.27 -13.92 -21.24
CA GLU A 241 11.61 -13.05 -20.10
C GLU A 241 11.71 -13.80 -18.77
N LEU A 242 10.87 -14.83 -18.54
CA LEU A 242 10.90 -15.60 -17.28
C LEU A 242 11.68 -16.91 -17.40
N HIS A 243 12.04 -17.33 -18.62
CA HIS A 243 12.70 -18.61 -18.89
C HIS A 243 11.89 -19.83 -18.41
N LEU A 244 10.56 -19.73 -18.51
CA LEU A 244 9.62 -20.76 -18.10
C LEU A 244 8.73 -21.17 -19.27
N ASP A 245 8.46 -22.47 -19.41
CA ASP A 245 7.39 -22.97 -20.27
C ASP A 245 6.16 -23.36 -19.45
N GLN A 246 5.07 -23.76 -20.12
CA GLN A 246 3.84 -24.18 -19.46
C GLN A 246 4.03 -25.42 -18.57
N SER A 247 4.99 -26.29 -18.88
CA SER A 247 5.29 -27.48 -18.07
C SER A 247 5.97 -27.07 -16.76
N ALA A 248 6.95 -26.18 -16.83
CA ALA A 248 7.63 -25.60 -15.67
C ALA A 248 6.66 -24.82 -14.78
N LEU A 249 5.78 -24.00 -15.36
CA LEU A 249 4.72 -23.31 -14.61
C LEU A 249 3.76 -24.29 -13.92
N SER A 250 3.36 -25.36 -14.60
CA SER A 250 2.48 -26.39 -14.00
C SER A 250 3.19 -27.16 -12.89
N ALA A 251 4.49 -27.45 -13.03
CA ALA A 251 5.30 -28.04 -11.97
C ALA A 251 5.44 -27.09 -10.77
N MET A 252 5.61 -25.78 -11.01
CA MET A 252 5.57 -24.74 -9.98
C MET A 252 4.18 -24.47 -9.44
N GLN A 253 3.11 -24.99 -10.01
CA GLN A 253 1.76 -24.81 -9.49
C GLN A 253 1.43 -25.85 -8.40
N ALA A 254 1.73 -27.12 -8.68
CA ALA A 254 1.30 -28.25 -7.86
C ALA A 254 2.46 -29.08 -7.27
N GLY A 255 3.69 -28.86 -7.74
CA GLY A 255 4.88 -29.63 -7.38
C GLY A 255 5.84 -28.91 -6.43
N PRO A 256 6.96 -29.57 -6.06
CA PRO A 256 8.02 -28.97 -5.27
C PRO A 256 8.70 -27.85 -6.04
N VAL A 257 8.96 -26.73 -5.37
CA VAL A 257 9.72 -25.61 -5.95
C VAL A 257 11.21 -25.98 -5.96
N GLN A 258 11.82 -25.93 -7.14
CA GLN A 258 13.24 -26.23 -7.34
C GLN A 258 14.10 -24.96 -7.40
N ASP A 259 13.52 -23.85 -7.84
CA ASP A 259 14.18 -22.55 -7.99
C ASP A 259 13.28 -21.47 -7.39
N ASP A 260 13.71 -20.92 -6.26
CA ASP A 260 12.98 -19.86 -5.55
C ASP A 260 12.91 -18.57 -6.37
N SER A 261 13.96 -18.20 -7.10
CA SER A 261 13.95 -16.96 -7.88
C SER A 261 12.99 -17.06 -9.06
N ALA A 262 12.98 -18.19 -9.75
CA ALA A 262 12.05 -18.42 -10.84
C ALA A 262 10.60 -18.50 -10.32
N PHE A 263 10.40 -19.10 -9.14
CA PHE A 263 9.09 -19.11 -8.48
C PHE A 263 8.63 -17.70 -8.07
N GLU A 264 9.49 -16.89 -7.46
CA GLU A 264 9.18 -15.52 -7.04
C GLU A 264 8.76 -14.65 -8.24
N ASN A 265 9.47 -14.76 -9.36
CA ASN A 265 9.12 -14.08 -10.61
C ASN A 265 7.76 -14.58 -11.17
N ALA A 266 7.55 -15.89 -11.22
CA ALA A 266 6.29 -16.47 -11.67
C ALA A 266 5.12 -16.08 -10.76
N PHE A 267 5.35 -16.01 -9.45
CA PHE A 267 4.34 -15.58 -8.48
C PHE A 267 4.01 -14.09 -8.64
N ALA A 268 5.00 -13.21 -8.85
CA ALA A 268 4.78 -11.81 -9.16
C ALA A 268 3.90 -11.65 -10.44
N ALA A 269 4.18 -12.44 -11.47
CA ALA A 269 3.40 -12.44 -12.72
C ALA A 269 1.97 -12.92 -12.48
N ALA A 270 1.81 -14.01 -11.73
CA ALA A 270 0.54 -14.62 -11.41
C ALA A 270 -0.37 -13.70 -10.57
N VAL A 271 0.17 -13.04 -9.55
CA VAL A 271 -0.58 -12.05 -8.73
C VAL A 271 -0.97 -10.84 -9.57
N SER A 272 -0.05 -10.31 -10.38
CA SER A 272 -0.32 -9.18 -11.27
C SER A 272 -1.41 -9.51 -12.29
N LYS A 273 -1.36 -10.73 -12.87
CA LYS A 273 -2.37 -11.24 -13.79
C LYS A 273 -3.73 -11.39 -13.12
N TRP A 274 -3.78 -11.88 -11.89
CA TRP A 274 -5.01 -11.98 -11.11
C TRP A 274 -5.64 -10.61 -10.84
N LEU A 275 -4.84 -9.61 -10.44
CA LEU A 275 -5.30 -8.22 -10.29
C LEU A 275 -5.85 -7.65 -11.61
N LEU A 276 -5.16 -7.89 -12.73
CA LEU A 276 -5.60 -7.46 -14.06
C LEU A 276 -6.94 -8.12 -14.44
N GLN A 277 -7.09 -9.44 -14.22
CA GLN A 277 -8.37 -10.13 -14.47
C GLN A 277 -9.49 -9.56 -13.61
N MET A 278 -9.22 -9.26 -12.34
CA MET A 278 -10.24 -8.66 -11.48
C MET A 278 -10.66 -7.31 -12.02
N LEU A 279 -9.74 -6.45 -12.46
CA LEU A 279 -10.07 -5.14 -13.02
C LEU A 279 -10.85 -5.22 -14.34
N ASP A 280 -10.51 -6.17 -15.21
CA ASP A 280 -11.14 -6.33 -16.52
C ASP A 280 -12.49 -7.10 -16.47
N SER A 281 -12.80 -7.82 -15.38
CA SER A 281 -13.91 -8.78 -15.34
C SER A 281 -15.32 -8.18 -15.44
N SER A 282 -15.52 -6.88 -15.29
CA SER A 282 -16.86 -6.27 -15.24
C SER A 282 -16.85 -4.78 -15.62
N PRO A 283 -17.86 -4.27 -16.34
CA PRO A 283 -18.01 -2.85 -16.63
C PRO A 283 -18.28 -1.98 -15.38
N PRO A 284 -17.73 -0.74 -15.30
CA PRO A 284 -16.67 -0.21 -16.16
C PRO A 284 -15.40 -1.06 -16.01
N ALA A 285 -14.84 -1.51 -17.13
CA ALA A 285 -13.65 -2.34 -17.12
C ALA A 285 -12.46 -1.50 -16.64
N GLY A 286 -11.36 -2.14 -16.28
CA GLY A 286 -10.13 -1.46 -15.92
C GLY A 286 -8.94 -2.21 -16.43
N THR A 287 -7.84 -1.48 -16.56
CA THR A 287 -6.53 -2.05 -16.88
C THR A 287 -5.51 -1.63 -15.83
N LEU A 288 -4.38 -2.33 -15.81
CA LEU A 288 -3.22 -1.96 -15.01
C LEU A 288 -1.93 -2.19 -15.80
N ARG A 289 -0.90 -1.45 -15.42
CA ARG A 289 0.49 -1.68 -15.84
C ARG A 289 1.38 -1.71 -14.61
N LEU A 290 2.40 -2.55 -14.63
CA LEU A 290 3.41 -2.58 -13.57
C LEU A 290 4.31 -1.35 -13.69
N LEU A 291 4.57 -0.66 -12.59
CA LEU A 291 5.44 0.51 -12.52
C LEU A 291 6.90 0.07 -12.50
N ALA A 292 7.77 0.81 -13.19
CA ALA A 292 9.21 0.52 -13.25
C ALA A 292 9.92 0.68 -11.89
N SER A 293 9.34 1.46 -10.97
CA SER A 293 9.78 1.58 -9.58
C SER A 293 9.47 0.33 -8.73
N SER A 294 8.78 -0.67 -9.29
CA SER A 294 8.55 -1.96 -8.63
C SER A 294 9.88 -2.63 -8.27
N CYS A 295 9.95 -3.20 -7.06
CA CYS A 295 11.19 -3.73 -6.52
C CYS A 295 10.95 -4.95 -5.62
N ALA A 296 12.04 -5.61 -5.23
CA ALA A 296 12.03 -6.73 -4.31
C ALA A 296 13.22 -6.65 -3.34
N TYR A 297 13.07 -7.27 -2.17
CA TYR A 297 14.10 -7.30 -1.14
C TYR A 297 13.99 -8.54 -0.26
N SER A 298 15.07 -8.85 0.46
CA SER A 298 15.14 -9.99 1.35
C SER A 298 14.60 -9.66 2.74
N VAL A 299 13.80 -10.58 3.29
CA VAL A 299 13.35 -10.49 4.69
C VAL A 299 14.16 -11.42 5.60
N ARG A 300 14.33 -12.69 5.19
CA ARG A 300 14.98 -13.71 6.02
C ARG A 300 16.29 -14.24 5.45
N VAL A 301 16.34 -14.46 4.14
CA VAL A 301 17.51 -15.06 3.48
C VAL A 301 18.26 -13.97 2.73
N PRO A 302 19.48 -13.58 3.13
CA PRO A 302 20.23 -12.56 2.40
C PRO A 302 20.34 -12.91 0.91
N GLY A 303 19.92 -11.98 0.05
CA GLY A 303 19.94 -12.16 -1.40
C GLY A 303 18.64 -12.69 -2.02
N SER A 304 17.67 -13.17 -1.23
CA SER A 304 16.34 -13.55 -1.75
C SER A 304 15.53 -12.35 -2.23
N ARG A 305 14.53 -12.60 -3.08
CA ARG A 305 13.50 -11.62 -3.49
C ARG A 305 12.15 -12.00 -2.89
N ASP A 306 12.17 -12.42 -1.62
CA ASP A 306 11.04 -13.04 -0.93
C ASP A 306 10.02 -12.04 -0.40
N MET A 307 10.29 -10.73 -0.54
CA MET A 307 9.30 -9.67 -0.43
C MET A 307 9.28 -8.84 -1.71
N LEU A 308 8.10 -8.78 -2.32
CA LEU A 308 7.82 -7.97 -3.50
C LEU A 308 7.18 -6.66 -3.04
N SER A 309 7.59 -5.54 -3.62
CA SER A 309 6.91 -4.24 -3.52
C SER A 309 6.50 -3.83 -4.94
N LEU A 310 5.29 -4.21 -5.33
CA LEU A 310 4.76 -4.02 -6.68
C LEU A 310 3.93 -2.74 -6.72
N GLY A 311 4.28 -1.82 -7.61
CA GLY A 311 3.47 -0.65 -7.92
C GLY A 311 2.70 -0.87 -9.22
N PHE A 312 1.41 -0.57 -9.23
CA PHE A 312 0.55 -0.67 -10.39
C PHE A 312 -0.08 0.67 -10.69
N PHE A 313 0.05 1.13 -11.93
CA PHE A 313 -0.72 2.25 -12.43
C PHE A 313 -2.01 1.69 -13.04
N CYS A 314 -3.15 2.13 -12.51
CA CYS A 314 -4.46 1.61 -12.82
C CYS A 314 -5.32 2.68 -13.50
N GLN A 315 -6.16 2.25 -14.44
CA GLN A 315 -7.09 3.15 -15.11
C GLN A 315 -8.43 2.46 -15.40
N THR A 316 -9.51 3.22 -15.28
CA THR A 316 -10.87 2.75 -15.59
C THR A 316 -11.21 3.06 -17.04
N VAL A 317 -11.64 2.03 -17.75
CA VAL A 317 -12.09 2.07 -19.13
C VAL A 317 -13.61 2.19 -19.16
N HIS A 318 -14.09 3.40 -19.41
CA HIS A 318 -15.52 3.65 -19.62
C HIS A 318 -15.86 3.49 -21.09
N ALA A 319 -16.55 2.40 -21.42
CA ALA A 319 -17.15 2.26 -22.75
C ALA A 319 -18.38 3.17 -22.85
N PRO A 320 -18.56 3.94 -23.93
CA PRO A 320 -19.77 4.74 -24.12
C PRO A 320 -21.01 3.82 -24.14
N ALA A 321 -22.08 4.27 -23.48
CA ALA A 321 -23.34 3.55 -23.49
C ALA A 321 -23.87 3.42 -24.92
N ARG A 322 -24.20 2.20 -25.34
CA ARG A 322 -24.82 1.94 -26.64
C ARG A 322 -26.33 2.08 -26.50
N ASP A 323 -26.93 3.01 -27.22
CA ASP A 323 -28.39 3.07 -27.32
C ASP A 323 -28.90 2.03 -28.33
N LEU A 324 -29.26 0.86 -27.82
CA LEU A 324 -29.80 -0.24 -28.62
C LEU A 324 -31.13 0.10 -29.28
N ALA A 325 -31.87 1.10 -28.78
CA ALA A 325 -33.13 1.54 -29.37
C ALA A 325 -32.92 2.52 -30.53
N GLY A 326 -31.71 3.05 -30.71
CA GLY A 326 -31.36 3.98 -31.80
C GLY A 326 -32.05 5.35 -31.69
N LEU A 327 -32.45 5.75 -30.49
CA LEU A 327 -33.07 7.05 -30.20
C LEU A 327 -32.05 8.16 -29.98
N ALA A 328 -30.81 7.82 -29.63
CA ALA A 328 -29.70 8.72 -29.37
C ALA A 328 -28.51 8.43 -30.31
N ALA A 329 -27.83 9.51 -30.72
CA ALA A 329 -26.58 9.39 -31.46
C ALA A 329 -25.51 8.75 -30.58
N SER A 330 -24.90 7.66 -31.06
CA SER A 330 -23.75 7.05 -30.38
C SER A 330 -22.49 7.85 -30.71
N VAL A 331 -21.79 8.34 -29.69
CA VAL A 331 -20.44 8.88 -29.86
C VAL A 331 -19.47 7.72 -29.69
N GLU A 332 -18.96 7.19 -30.79
CA GLU A 332 -17.84 6.25 -30.73
C GLU A 332 -16.57 7.04 -30.39
N GLN A 333 -16.16 7.00 -29.12
CA GLN A 333 -14.78 7.31 -28.78
C GLN A 333 -14.01 5.99 -28.69
N PRO A 334 -12.99 5.77 -29.54
CA PRO A 334 -12.12 4.62 -29.37
C PRO A 334 -11.33 4.81 -28.08
N VAL A 335 -11.54 3.88 -27.15
CA VAL A 335 -10.82 3.87 -25.89
C VAL A 335 -9.42 3.28 -26.15
N GLN A 336 -8.37 4.09 -26.05
CA GLN A 336 -6.97 3.70 -26.31
C GLN A 336 -6.32 3.05 -25.08
N PHE A 337 -6.71 1.83 -24.74
CA PHE A 337 -6.01 1.05 -23.70
C PHE A 337 -5.52 -0.27 -24.25
N PRO A 338 -4.41 -0.79 -23.69
CA PRO A 338 -3.96 -2.13 -24.01
C PRO A 338 -5.07 -3.12 -23.66
N SER A 339 -5.31 -4.04 -24.56
CA SER A 339 -6.06 -5.26 -24.27
C SER A 339 -5.38 -6.02 -23.14
N GLU A 340 -6.15 -6.92 -22.51
CA GLU A 340 -5.64 -7.78 -21.45
C GLU A 340 -4.30 -8.47 -21.80
N PRO A 341 -4.12 -9.18 -22.93
CA PRO A 341 -2.85 -9.83 -23.25
C PRO A 341 -1.71 -8.83 -23.47
N GLU A 342 -1.97 -7.64 -24.01
CA GLU A 342 -0.96 -6.58 -24.16
C GLU A 342 -0.48 -6.10 -22.78
N ALA A 343 -1.40 -5.86 -21.85
CA ALA A 343 -1.06 -5.48 -20.47
C ALA A 343 -0.29 -6.61 -19.75
N ALA A 344 -0.69 -7.87 -19.94
CA ALA A 344 0.03 -9.02 -19.40
C ALA A 344 1.47 -9.09 -19.92
N ILE A 345 1.68 -8.86 -21.21
CA ILE A 345 3.02 -8.83 -21.82
C ILE A 345 3.90 -7.74 -21.20
N GLU A 346 3.37 -6.53 -21.01
CA GLU A 346 4.09 -5.43 -20.37
C GLU A 346 4.51 -5.76 -18.94
N ILE A 347 3.61 -6.36 -18.15
CA ILE A 347 3.88 -6.82 -16.78
C ILE A 347 5.02 -7.85 -16.79
N ILE A 348 4.91 -8.89 -17.61
CA ILE A 348 5.87 -10.00 -17.62
C ILE A 348 7.27 -9.51 -17.99
N ARG A 349 7.39 -8.59 -18.95
CA ARG A 349 8.67 -7.97 -19.33
C ARG A 349 9.35 -7.19 -18.21
N LEU A 350 8.58 -6.63 -17.28
CA LEU A 350 9.14 -5.82 -16.19
C LEU A 350 9.59 -6.67 -14.99
N ILE A 351 9.03 -7.85 -14.79
CA ILE A 351 9.30 -8.68 -13.59
C ILE A 351 10.79 -9.04 -13.42
N PRO A 352 11.54 -9.50 -14.45
CA PRO A 352 12.96 -9.78 -14.29
C PRO A 352 13.79 -8.53 -13.94
N ARG A 353 13.25 -7.34 -14.25
CA ARG A 353 13.91 -6.03 -14.12
C ARG A 353 13.58 -5.33 -12.80
N LEU A 354 12.78 -5.95 -11.93
CA LEU A 354 12.50 -5.44 -10.59
C LEU A 354 13.81 -5.14 -9.86
N ALA A 355 13.92 -3.92 -9.35
CA ALA A 355 15.10 -3.51 -8.60
C ALA A 355 15.27 -4.38 -7.35
N HIS A 356 16.50 -4.82 -7.08
CA HIS A 356 16.82 -5.53 -5.84
C HIS A 356 17.37 -4.54 -4.82
N VAL A 357 16.53 -4.15 -3.86
CA VAL A 357 16.85 -3.07 -2.91
C VAL A 357 18.09 -3.40 -2.09
N ASP A 358 18.28 -4.67 -1.74
CA ASP A 358 19.45 -5.08 -0.96
C ASP A 358 20.75 -4.96 -1.76
N GLY A 359 20.69 -5.23 -3.07
CA GLY A 359 21.81 -4.96 -3.98
C GLY A 359 22.12 -3.47 -4.07
N ILE A 360 21.10 -2.60 -4.13
CA ILE A 360 21.27 -1.14 -4.15
C ILE A 360 21.90 -0.63 -2.84
N LEU A 361 21.41 -1.12 -1.71
CA LEU A 361 21.89 -0.75 -0.37
C LEU A 361 23.19 -1.45 0.03
N SER A 362 23.75 -2.31 -0.83
CA SER A 362 25.12 -2.79 -0.65
C SER A 362 26.16 -1.70 -0.89
N ASN A 363 25.80 -0.63 -1.61
CA ASN A 363 26.63 0.57 -1.72
C ASN A 363 26.60 1.35 -0.38
N PRO A 364 27.76 1.56 0.27
CA PRO A 364 27.84 2.26 1.54
C PRO A 364 27.27 3.68 1.50
N ASP A 365 27.57 4.45 0.46
CA ASP A 365 27.13 5.85 0.34
C ASP A 365 25.61 5.93 0.22
N THR A 366 25.01 5.01 -0.55
CA THR A 366 23.55 4.91 -0.68
C THR A 366 22.93 4.49 0.66
N TYR A 367 23.52 3.51 1.35
CA TYR A 367 23.02 3.05 2.63
C TYR A 367 23.01 4.18 3.67
N ASP A 368 24.11 4.92 3.76
CA ASP A 368 24.30 5.96 4.75
C ASP A 368 23.36 7.15 4.46
N THR A 369 23.20 7.53 3.18
CA THR A 369 22.23 8.55 2.75
C THR A 369 20.81 8.17 3.14
N VAL A 370 20.37 6.95 2.79
CA VAL A 370 19.01 6.47 3.10
C VAL A 370 18.80 6.35 4.61
N THR A 371 19.85 6.01 5.37
CA THR A 371 19.77 5.94 6.83
C THR A 371 19.57 7.33 7.44
N LEU A 372 20.28 8.35 6.95
CA LEU A 372 20.09 9.73 7.38
C LEU A 372 18.67 10.22 7.05
N GLU A 373 18.20 10.01 5.82
CA GLU A 373 16.82 10.37 5.42
C GLU A 373 15.77 9.64 6.28
N ALA A 374 15.98 8.35 6.54
CA ALA A 374 15.11 7.58 7.39
C ALA A 374 15.11 8.10 8.84
N SER A 375 16.25 8.58 9.35
CA SER A 375 16.35 9.14 10.71
C SER A 375 15.44 10.37 10.89
N ASP A 376 15.27 11.20 9.86
CA ASP A 376 14.36 12.35 9.90
C ASP A 376 12.90 11.91 9.94
N LEU A 377 12.54 10.87 9.15
CA LEU A 377 11.21 10.28 9.22
C LEU A 377 10.94 9.65 10.60
N MET A 378 11.93 8.96 11.16
CA MET A 378 11.85 8.36 12.50
C MET A 378 11.68 9.43 13.59
N ARG A 379 12.45 10.53 13.49
CA ARG A 379 12.29 11.70 14.38
C ARG A 379 10.88 12.26 14.32
N SER A 380 10.28 12.34 13.12
CA SER A 380 8.91 12.83 12.97
C SER A 380 7.88 11.95 13.71
N ALA A 381 8.20 10.67 13.95
CA ALA A 381 7.39 9.72 14.70
C ALA A 381 7.88 9.52 16.15
N ARG A 382 8.55 10.52 16.74
CA ARG A 382 9.07 10.53 18.13
C ARG A 382 10.16 9.51 18.45
N PHE A 383 10.85 8.95 17.45
CA PHE A 383 12.03 8.13 17.72
C PHE A 383 13.28 8.99 17.92
N ASP A 384 14.21 8.47 18.72
CA ASP A 384 15.57 9.01 18.81
C ASP A 384 16.30 8.76 17.48
N ALA A 385 16.65 9.86 16.80
CA ALA A 385 17.29 9.81 15.49
C ALA A 385 18.74 9.29 15.55
N ASP A 386 19.47 9.62 16.62
CA ASP A 386 20.87 9.21 16.78
C ASP A 386 20.90 7.71 17.13
N ALA A 387 20.04 7.28 18.06
CA ALA A 387 19.88 5.86 18.36
C ALA A 387 19.42 5.05 17.15
N TYR A 388 18.59 5.64 16.28
CA TYR A 388 18.17 5.00 15.03
C TYR A 388 19.34 4.77 14.07
N ILE A 389 20.20 5.79 13.89
CA ILE A 389 21.37 5.69 13.00
C ILE A 389 22.30 4.58 13.51
N ASP A 390 22.61 4.56 14.81
CA ASP A 390 23.44 3.51 15.42
C ASP A 390 22.82 2.13 15.25
N TRP A 391 21.51 2.01 15.50
CA TRP A 391 20.77 0.77 15.28
C TRP A 391 20.84 0.33 13.81
N ALA A 392 20.56 1.21 12.87
CA ALA A 392 20.55 0.90 11.44
C ALA A 392 21.93 0.41 10.98
N LEU A 393 23.01 1.12 11.36
CA LEU A 393 24.38 0.71 11.04
C LEU A 393 24.72 -0.67 11.63
N SER A 394 24.27 -0.99 12.86
CA SER A 394 24.44 -2.33 13.43
C SER A 394 23.75 -3.44 12.62
N GLN A 395 22.62 -3.13 11.97
CA GLN A 395 21.90 -4.09 11.12
C GLN A 395 22.64 -4.37 9.80
N LYS A 396 23.47 -3.43 9.33
CA LYS A 396 24.35 -3.61 8.15
C LYS A 396 25.45 -4.62 8.46
N GLU A 397 26.03 -4.54 9.66
CA GLU A 397 27.14 -5.39 10.09
C GLU A 397 26.67 -6.79 10.54
N ASN A 398 25.46 -6.91 11.10
CA ASN A 398 24.93 -8.19 11.57
C ASN A 398 23.47 -8.44 11.13
N PRO A 399 23.25 -8.88 9.88
CA PRO A 399 21.91 -9.06 9.32
C PRO A 399 21.06 -10.15 10.01
N LYS A 400 21.68 -11.03 10.80
CA LYS A 400 21.05 -12.22 11.41
C LYS A 400 20.45 -11.98 12.80
N ALA A 401 20.86 -10.94 13.52
CA ALA A 401 20.47 -10.72 14.92
C ALA A 401 18.98 -10.30 15.11
N SER A 402 18.26 -9.98 14.02
CA SER A 402 16.90 -9.43 14.06
C SER A 402 15.80 -10.41 13.63
N LEU A 403 16.09 -11.71 13.55
CA LEU A 403 15.18 -12.71 12.97
C LEU A 403 14.14 -13.30 13.95
N ASP A 404 14.28 -13.02 15.25
CA ASP A 404 13.54 -13.72 16.32
C ASP A 404 12.38 -12.93 16.97
N VAL A 405 12.03 -11.74 16.46
CA VAL A 405 10.89 -10.96 16.98
C VAL A 405 9.99 -10.51 15.82
N ALA A 406 9.14 -11.42 15.34
CA ALA A 406 7.99 -11.14 14.49
C ALA A 406 6.91 -12.21 14.71
#